data_AF-X6LBX7-F1
#
_entry.id   AF-X6LBX7-F1
#
_cell.length_a   1.000
_cell.length_b   1.000
_cell.length_c   1.000
_cell.angle_alpha   90.00
_cell.angle_beta   90.00
_cell.angle_gamma   90.00
#
_symmetry.space_group_name_H-M   'P 1'
#
loop_
_entity.id
_entity.type
_entity.pdbx_description
1 polymer ?
#
loop_
_entity_poly.entity_id
_entity_poly.type
_entity_poly.pdbx_seq_one_letter_code
_entity_poly.pdbx_strand_id
1 'polypeptide(L)'
;MNILDNNNKSIQREMEKSKIGETKPGINLQGYCINEMCLASKAKLPVWINIGFNNITFISDKTSFNCSDCKKETVTSIVKAMFSNSEHSICASGDPMPVKDNNYQCSYSIKSGLSYELKANTIKQHAKSIEDLRERSENAMNKLQKYEITVVKPPSLKGNEKLLEKIQ
;
A
#
# COMPACT_ATOMS: atom_id res chain seq x y z
N MET A 1 -46.59 -5.12 23.81
CA MET A 1 -45.82 -6.35 24.09
C MET A 1 -46.11 -7.29 22.91
N ASN A 2 -45.21 -7.59 21.98
CA ASN A 2 -43.76 -7.70 22.00
C ASN A 2 -43.06 -6.84 20.95
N ILE A 3 -41.85 -6.44 21.36
CA ILE A 3 -40.79 -5.80 20.60
C ILE A 3 -40.16 -6.85 19.66
N LEU A 4 -39.84 -6.45 18.43
CA LEU A 4 -38.78 -7.08 17.65
C LEU A 4 -38.03 -5.98 16.91
N ASP A 5 -36.93 -5.59 17.56
CA ASP A 5 -35.85 -4.78 17.03
C ASP A 5 -35.39 -5.31 15.67
N ASN A 6 -35.32 -4.44 14.67
CA ASN A 6 -34.41 -4.69 13.56
C ASN A 6 -33.53 -3.46 13.35
N ASN A 7 -32.40 -3.51 14.05
CA ASN A 7 -31.26 -2.61 13.95
C ASN A 7 -30.73 -2.56 12.52
N ASN A 8 -31.35 -1.75 11.66
CA ASN A 8 -30.68 -1.23 10.48
C ASN A 8 -29.66 -0.18 10.95
N LYS A 9 -28.51 -0.67 11.44
CA LYS A 9 -27.28 0.12 11.50
C LYS A 9 -27.04 0.63 10.09
N SER A 10 -27.39 1.90 9.87
CA SER A 10 -27.07 2.62 8.66
C SER A 10 -25.61 2.39 8.34
N ILE A 11 -25.33 1.73 7.23
CA ILE A 11 -23.98 1.70 6.65
C ILE A 11 -23.70 3.13 6.22
N GLN A 12 -23.16 3.94 7.15
CA GLN A 12 -22.64 5.25 6.83
C GLN A 12 -21.43 5.00 5.94
N ARG A 13 -21.60 5.25 4.65
CA ARG A 13 -20.48 5.39 3.72
C ARG A 13 -19.62 6.50 4.30
N GLU A 14 -18.44 6.18 4.83
CA GLU A 14 -17.47 7.20 5.22
C GLU A 14 -17.30 8.13 4.03
N MET A 15 -17.63 9.42 4.21
CA MET A 15 -17.34 10.42 3.18
C MET A 15 -15.83 10.38 2.95
N GLU A 16 -15.42 9.99 1.74
CA GLU A 16 -14.03 10.05 1.32
C GLU A 16 -13.56 11.50 1.48
N LYS A 17 -12.83 11.77 2.57
CA LYS A 17 -12.10 13.02 2.72
C LYS A 17 -11.20 13.14 1.50
N SER A 18 -11.34 14.22 0.74
CA SER A 18 -10.48 14.51 -0.40
C SER A 18 -9.01 14.43 0.03
N LYS A 19 -8.16 13.78 -0.77
CA LYS A 19 -6.75 13.55 -0.46
C LYS A 19 -5.92 14.11 -1.61
N ILE A 20 -4.72 14.58 -1.33
CA ILE A 20 -3.79 15.08 -2.36
C ILE A 20 -2.65 14.09 -2.56
N GLY A 21 -2.29 13.85 -3.82
CA GLY A 21 -1.24 12.92 -4.20
C GLY A 21 -1.77 11.52 -4.52
N GLU A 22 -0.90 10.74 -5.16
CA GLU A 22 -1.19 9.40 -5.65
C GLU A 22 -0.39 8.36 -4.87
N THR A 23 -0.99 7.19 -4.70
CA THR A 23 -0.32 6.03 -4.14
C THR A 23 0.22 5.16 -5.26
N LYS A 24 1.44 4.65 -5.10
CA LYS A 24 2.12 3.77 -6.08
C LYS A 24 2.66 2.52 -5.38
N PRO A 25 3.16 1.51 -6.12
CA PRO A 25 3.79 0.35 -5.49
C PRO A 25 4.90 0.73 -4.49
N GLY A 26 5.05 -0.09 -3.45
CA GLY A 26 5.96 0.13 -2.32
C GLY A 26 5.32 0.90 -1.17
N ILE A 27 6.15 1.69 -0.46
CA ILE A 27 5.76 2.46 0.73
C ILE A 27 5.06 3.76 0.30
N ASN A 28 3.89 4.01 0.86
CA ASN A 28 3.16 5.27 0.76
C ASN A 28 2.87 5.80 2.17
N LEU A 29 3.22 7.04 2.44
CA LEU A 29 2.98 7.71 3.71
C LEU A 29 1.88 8.76 3.54
N GLN A 30 1.03 8.91 4.54
CA GLN A 30 0.03 9.97 4.61
C GLN A 30 0.34 10.88 5.80
N GLY A 31 0.45 12.17 5.53
CA GLY A 31 0.63 13.20 6.56
C GLY A 31 -0.04 14.51 6.19
N TYR A 32 0.36 15.60 6.84
CA TYR A 32 -0.19 16.94 6.64
C TYR A 32 0.90 17.95 6.31
N CYS A 33 0.63 18.81 5.33
CA CYS A 33 1.55 19.86 4.94
C CYS A 33 1.49 21.04 5.93
N ILE A 34 2.64 21.47 6.46
CA ILE A 34 2.75 22.63 7.37
C ILE A 34 3.01 23.96 6.63
N ASN A 35 3.24 23.93 5.32
CA ASN A 35 3.42 25.16 4.55
C ASN A 35 2.08 25.88 4.41
N GLU A 36 1.88 26.96 5.16
CA GLU A 36 0.63 27.73 5.17
C GLU A 36 0.22 28.28 3.80
N MET A 37 1.17 28.39 2.86
CA MET A 37 0.90 28.82 1.48
C MET A 37 0.42 27.69 0.56
N CYS A 38 0.52 26.42 0.99
CA CYS A 38 0.09 25.24 0.25
C CYS A 38 -1.43 25.05 0.32
N LEU A 39 -2.08 24.67 -0.79
CA LEU A 39 -3.53 24.45 -0.82
C LEU A 39 -3.92 23.27 0.07
N ALA A 40 -3.10 22.22 0.08
CA ALA A 40 -3.29 21.07 0.97
C ALA A 40 -3.36 21.49 2.44
N SER A 41 -2.46 22.37 2.87
CA SER A 41 -2.38 22.86 4.24
C SER A 41 -3.60 23.73 4.60
N LYS A 42 -3.93 24.71 3.75
CA LYS A 42 -5.09 25.60 3.93
C LYS A 42 -6.40 24.84 4.06
N ALA A 43 -6.59 23.80 3.24
CA ALA A 43 -7.77 22.95 3.27
C ALA A 43 -7.67 21.79 4.30
N LYS A 44 -6.56 21.69 5.04
CA LYS A 44 -6.27 20.61 6.01
C LYS A 44 -6.45 19.21 5.41
N LEU A 45 -6.09 19.06 4.13
CA LEU A 45 -6.22 17.81 3.41
C LEU A 45 -5.00 16.93 3.68
N PRO A 46 -5.21 15.61 3.89
CA PRO A 46 -4.10 14.69 4.00
C PRO A 46 -3.38 14.54 2.65
N VAL A 47 -2.05 14.43 2.73
CA VAL A 47 -1.16 14.35 1.57
C VAL A 47 -0.48 12.99 1.53
N TRP A 48 -0.60 12.30 0.40
CA TRP A 48 0.16 11.09 0.10
C TRP A 48 1.55 11.44 -0.42
N ILE A 49 2.54 10.74 0.12
CA ILE A 49 3.93 10.68 -0.34
C ILE A 49 4.23 9.23 -0.72
N ASN A 50 4.69 9.01 -1.94
CA ASN A 50 5.21 7.70 -2.34
C ASN A 50 6.73 7.68 -2.16
N ILE A 51 7.21 6.71 -1.40
CA ILE A 51 8.64 6.45 -1.16
C ILE A 51 9.15 5.34 -2.11
N GLY A 52 8.24 4.45 -2.55
CA GLY A 52 8.58 3.32 -3.42
C GLY A 52 9.11 2.11 -2.65
N PHE A 53 9.84 1.24 -3.34
CA PHE A 53 10.49 0.07 -2.75
C PHE A 53 11.79 0.50 -2.07
N ASN A 54 11.74 0.71 -0.76
CA ASN A 54 12.86 1.24 0.00
C ASN A 54 12.82 0.77 1.46
N ASN A 55 13.90 1.07 2.18
CA ASN A 55 14.03 0.92 3.61
C ASN A 55 14.18 2.32 4.23
N ILE A 56 13.21 2.74 5.03
CA ILE A 56 13.23 4.05 5.67
C ILE A 56 13.02 3.94 7.18
N THR A 57 13.62 4.88 7.89
CA THR A 57 13.35 5.12 9.31
C THR A 57 12.94 6.57 9.48
N PHE A 58 11.88 6.82 10.25
CA PHE A 58 11.41 8.18 10.50
C PHE A 58 10.74 8.29 11.87
N ILE A 59 10.74 9.50 12.42
CA ILE A 59 9.97 9.84 13.61
C ILE A 59 8.72 10.57 13.14
N SER A 60 7.55 10.03 13.47
CA SER A 60 6.25 10.41 12.89
C SER A 60 5.90 11.91 12.94
N ASP A 61 6.36 12.63 13.96
CA ASP A 61 6.07 14.05 14.20
C ASP A 61 7.26 14.98 13.96
N LYS A 62 8.47 14.43 13.74
CA LYS A 62 9.70 15.23 13.54
C LYS A 62 10.23 15.19 12.12
N THR A 63 10.00 14.08 11.41
CA THR A 63 10.49 13.92 10.04
C THR A 63 9.55 14.60 9.05
N SER A 64 10.13 15.33 8.10
CA SER A 64 9.41 15.98 7.02
C SER A 64 9.60 15.23 5.70
N PHE A 65 8.61 15.33 4.83
CA PHE A 65 8.63 14.75 3.48
C PHE A 65 8.14 15.74 2.44
N ASN A 66 8.49 15.50 1.18
CA ASN A 66 8.07 16.35 0.07
C ASN A 66 6.56 16.29 -0.15
N CYS A 67 5.91 17.46 -0.07
CA CYS A 67 4.50 17.62 -0.36
C CYS A 67 4.23 17.46 -1.85
N SER A 68 3.27 16.61 -2.22
CA SER A 68 2.90 16.41 -3.63
C SER A 68 2.23 17.66 -4.25
N ASP A 69 1.68 18.55 -3.44
CA ASP A 69 1.10 19.85 -3.89
C ASP A 69 2.19 20.91 -4.06
N CYS A 70 2.82 21.36 -2.97
CA CYS A 70 3.76 22.49 -3.02
C CYS A 70 5.22 22.11 -3.30
N LYS A 71 5.53 20.81 -3.46
CA LYS A 71 6.86 20.27 -3.76
C LYS A 71 7.97 20.59 -2.75
N LYS A 72 7.61 21.07 -1.56
CA LYS A 72 8.54 21.39 -0.47
C LYS A 72 8.50 20.29 0.59
N GLU A 73 9.62 20.08 1.29
CA GLU A 73 9.75 19.13 2.40
C GLU A 73 9.02 19.64 3.65
N THR A 74 7.70 19.47 3.63
CA THR A 74 6.77 20.17 4.53
C THR A 74 5.62 19.27 4.98
N VAL A 75 5.53 18.04 4.49
CA VAL A 75 4.58 17.08 5.04
C VAL A 75 5.16 16.47 6.29
N THR A 76 4.53 16.74 7.42
CA THR A 76 4.87 16.20 8.73
C THR A 76 3.67 15.41 9.27
N SER A 77 3.70 15.06 10.56
CA SER A 77 2.56 14.45 11.25
C SER A 77 2.03 13.23 10.50
N ILE A 78 2.92 12.27 10.24
CA ILE A 78 2.58 11.07 9.50
C ILE A 78 1.58 10.25 10.33
N VAL A 79 0.39 10.05 9.78
CA VAL A 79 -0.73 9.37 10.46
C VAL A 79 -1.01 7.98 9.91
N LYS A 80 -0.52 7.68 8.71
CA LYS A 80 -0.74 6.38 8.06
C LYS A 80 0.43 5.99 7.18
N ALA A 81 0.77 4.71 7.20
CA ALA A 81 1.62 4.07 6.21
C ALA A 81 0.79 3.03 5.44
N MET A 82 0.96 2.99 4.13
CA MET A 82 0.31 2.02 3.26
C MET A 82 1.34 1.38 2.35
N PHE A 83 1.34 0.06 2.35
CA PHE A 83 2.14 -0.76 1.47
C PHE A 83 1.26 -1.26 0.33
N SER A 84 1.78 -1.21 -0.89
CA SER A 84 1.03 -1.65 -2.07
C SER A 84 1.92 -2.47 -3.00
N ASN A 85 1.44 -3.64 -3.39
CA ASN A 85 2.13 -4.57 -4.27
C ASN A 85 3.59 -4.82 -3.84
N SER A 86 3.78 -5.07 -2.54
CA SER A 86 5.10 -5.25 -1.93
C SER A 86 5.09 -6.30 -0.83
N GLU A 87 6.15 -7.11 -0.78
CA GLU A 87 6.55 -7.79 0.45
C GLU A 87 7.11 -6.73 1.40
N HIS A 88 6.58 -6.65 2.61
CA HIS A 88 6.90 -5.53 3.49
C HIS A 88 7.04 -5.92 4.95
N SER A 89 7.70 -5.03 5.69
CA SER A 89 7.72 -5.05 7.14
C SER A 89 7.59 -3.66 7.74
N ILE A 90 6.94 -3.58 8.90
CA ILE A 90 6.82 -2.36 9.70
C ILE A 90 7.15 -2.70 11.16
N CYS A 91 7.96 -1.84 11.80
CA CYS A 91 8.29 -1.93 13.22
C CYS A 91 8.18 -0.55 13.85
N ALA A 92 7.47 -0.44 14.98
CA ALA A 92 7.48 0.77 15.79
C ALA A 92 8.50 0.66 16.92
N SER A 93 9.05 1.79 17.36
CA SER A 93 9.89 1.86 18.56
C SER A 93 9.10 1.38 19.78
N GLY A 94 9.57 0.30 20.40
CA GLY A 94 8.92 -0.33 21.56
C GLY A 94 8.24 -1.66 21.24
N ASP A 95 8.06 -2.00 19.96
CA ASP A 95 7.55 -3.31 19.57
C ASP A 95 8.70 -4.33 19.51
N PRO A 96 8.53 -5.55 20.07
CA PRO A 96 9.59 -6.55 20.10
C PRO A 96 9.83 -7.21 18.74
N MET A 97 8.82 -7.25 17.85
CA MET A 97 8.94 -7.88 16.55
C MET A 97 8.23 -7.07 15.44
N PRO A 98 8.83 -7.00 14.24
CA PRO A 98 8.20 -6.35 13.10
C PRO A 98 7.01 -7.16 12.58
N VAL A 99 5.95 -6.46 12.18
CA VAL A 99 4.88 -7.06 11.38
C VAL A 99 5.41 -7.27 9.97
N LYS A 100 5.21 -8.47 9.42
CA LYS A 100 5.60 -8.84 8.04
C LYS A 100 4.38 -9.33 7.29
N ASP A 101 4.20 -8.88 6.05
CA ASP A 101 3.07 -9.25 5.20
C ASP A 101 3.45 -9.05 3.71
N ASN A 102 2.69 -9.67 2.81
CA ASN A 102 2.83 -9.57 1.35
C ASN A 102 1.48 -9.43 0.61
N ASN A 103 0.40 -9.16 1.36
CA ASN A 103 -0.89 -8.82 0.79
C ASN A 103 -0.80 -7.64 -0.19
N TYR A 104 -1.72 -7.63 -1.18
CA TYR A 104 -1.72 -6.61 -2.25
C TYR A 104 -1.70 -5.18 -1.71
N GLN A 105 -2.44 -4.92 -0.63
CA GLN A 105 -2.49 -3.62 0.01
C GLN A 105 -2.69 -3.76 1.52
N CYS A 106 -1.78 -3.18 2.30
CA CYS A 106 -1.88 -3.12 3.76
C CYS A 106 -1.75 -1.69 4.26
N SER A 107 -2.61 -1.30 5.20
CA SER A 107 -2.60 0.04 5.82
C SER A 107 -2.39 -0.06 7.32
N TYR A 108 -1.48 0.74 7.83
CA TYR A 108 -1.13 0.81 9.25
C TYR A 108 -1.33 2.23 9.76
N SER A 109 -1.96 2.36 10.93
CA SER A 109 -2.04 3.64 11.63
C SER A 109 -0.71 3.95 12.28
N ILE A 110 -0.22 5.17 12.10
CA ILE A 110 1.05 5.65 12.65
C ILE A 110 0.75 6.53 13.86
N LYS A 111 1.38 6.23 15.00
CA LYS A 111 1.23 6.98 16.24
C LYS A 111 2.27 8.08 16.30
N SER A 112 1.83 9.29 16.65
CA SER A 112 2.69 10.45 16.85
C SER A 112 3.77 10.18 17.90
N GLY A 113 4.97 10.73 17.70
CA GLY A 113 6.10 10.66 18.63
C GLY A 113 6.90 9.35 18.59
N LEU A 114 6.40 8.29 17.95
CA LEU A 114 7.14 7.05 17.77
C LEU A 114 8.05 7.10 16.54
N SER A 115 9.16 6.36 16.63
CA SER A 115 10.02 6.04 15.49
C SER A 115 9.51 4.78 14.80
N TYR A 116 9.58 4.75 13.48
CA TYR A 116 9.17 3.61 12.66
C TYR A 116 10.27 3.22 11.70
N GLU A 117 10.49 1.91 11.59
CA GLU A 117 11.29 1.30 10.52
C GLU A 117 10.34 0.61 9.54
N LEU A 118 10.38 1.03 8.27
CA LEU A 118 9.57 0.47 7.19
C LEU A 118 10.50 -0.12 6.13
N LYS A 119 10.13 -1.29 5.62
CA LYS A 119 10.80 -1.94 4.48
C LYS A 119 9.76 -2.41 3.50
N ALA A 120 9.99 -2.15 2.21
CA ALA A 120 9.18 -2.70 1.14
C ALA A 120 10.06 -3.15 -0.01
N ASN A 121 9.85 -4.39 -0.45
CA ASN A 121 10.50 -5.00 -1.59
C ASN A 121 9.47 -5.35 -2.67
N THR A 122 9.94 -5.49 -3.90
CA THR A 122 9.13 -6.08 -4.97
C THR A 122 8.70 -7.49 -4.60
N ILE A 123 7.46 -7.85 -4.91
CA ILE A 123 6.96 -9.21 -4.69
C ILE A 123 7.67 -10.15 -5.67
N LYS A 124 8.26 -11.23 -5.14
CA LYS A 124 8.90 -12.26 -5.96
C LYS A 124 8.03 -13.51 -5.97
N GLN A 125 7.86 -14.12 -7.14
CA GLN A 125 7.03 -15.32 -7.30
C GLN A 125 7.77 -16.62 -6.95
N HIS A 126 9.01 -16.55 -6.41
CA HIS A 126 9.84 -17.69 -5.98
C HIS A 126 9.78 -18.90 -6.92
N ALA A 127 9.71 -18.65 -8.23
CA ALA A 127 9.75 -19.70 -9.23
C ALA A 127 11.20 -20.08 -9.50
N LYS A 128 11.44 -21.35 -9.79
CA LYS A 128 12.79 -21.87 -10.05
C LYS A 128 13.32 -21.46 -11.41
N SER A 129 12.43 -21.23 -12.37
CA SER A 129 12.73 -20.74 -13.71
C SER A 129 11.51 -20.07 -14.34
N ILE A 130 11.68 -19.49 -15.53
CA ILE A 130 10.57 -18.93 -16.31
C ILE A 130 9.57 -20.03 -16.69
N GLU A 131 10.06 -21.23 -17.01
CA GLU A 131 9.24 -22.39 -17.36
C GLU A 131 8.37 -22.83 -16.18
N ASP A 132 8.94 -22.91 -14.97
CA ASP A 132 8.18 -23.18 -13.74
C ASP A 132 7.11 -22.09 -13.50
N LEU A 133 7.44 -20.82 -13.74
CA LEU A 133 6.48 -19.72 -13.61
C LEU A 133 5.33 -19.82 -14.64
N ARG A 134 5.65 -20.20 -15.88
CA ARG A 134 4.67 -20.40 -16.96
C ARG A 134 3.76 -21.57 -16.64
N GLU A 135 4.32 -22.71 -16.26
CA GLU A 135 3.57 -23.91 -15.89
C GLU A 135 2.61 -23.63 -14.72
N ARG A 136 3.07 -22.97 -13.66
CA ARG A 136 2.22 -22.57 -12.54
C ARG A 136 1.09 -21.65 -12.97
N SER A 137 1.37 -20.70 -13.85
CA SER A 137 0.38 -19.76 -14.38
C SER A 137 -0.68 -20.49 -15.22
N GLU A 138 -0.26 -21.40 -16.09
CA GLU A 138 -1.15 -22.24 -16.91
C GLU A 138 -2.01 -23.16 -16.06
N ASN A 139 -1.42 -23.81 -15.06
CA ASN A 139 -2.15 -24.65 -14.11
C ASN A 139 -3.19 -23.86 -13.31
N ALA A 140 -2.88 -22.63 -12.89
CA ALA A 140 -3.84 -21.75 -12.22
C ALA A 140 -5.01 -21.37 -13.14
N MET A 141 -4.72 -21.02 -14.40
CA MET A 141 -5.76 -20.74 -15.40
C MET A 141 -6.66 -21.94 -15.66
N ASN A 142 -6.10 -23.14 -15.82
CA ASN A 142 -6.87 -24.36 -16.04
C ASN A 142 -7.77 -24.71 -14.85
N LYS A 143 -7.33 -24.41 -13.61
CA LYS A 143 -8.18 -24.56 -12.41
C LYS A 143 -9.38 -23.62 -12.44
N LEU A 144 -9.23 -22.37 -12.90
CA LEU A 144 -10.35 -21.43 -13.01
C LEU A 144 -11.39 -21.87 -14.05
N GLN A 145 -10.93 -22.44 -15.17
CA GLN A 145 -11.83 -22.97 -16.20
C GLN A 145 -12.70 -24.12 -15.70
N LYS A 146 -12.23 -24.90 -14.70
CA LYS A 146 -13.05 -25.94 -14.05
C LYS A 146 -14.26 -25.37 -13.30
N TYR A 147 -14.22 -24.09 -12.93
CA TYR A 147 -15.32 -23.38 -12.27
C TYR A 147 -16.11 -22.52 -13.26
N GLU A 148 -16.05 -22.84 -14.56
CA GLU A 148 -16.77 -22.14 -15.63
C GLU A 148 -16.40 -20.65 -15.77
N ILE A 149 -15.29 -20.23 -15.17
CA ILE A 149 -14.75 -18.88 -15.35
C ILE A 149 -14.07 -18.81 -16.72
N THR A 150 -14.53 -17.88 -17.56
CA THR A 150 -13.95 -17.66 -18.87
C THR A 150 -12.58 -16.99 -18.73
N VAL A 151 -11.52 -17.74 -19.03
CA VAL A 151 -10.15 -17.23 -19.04
C VAL A 151 -9.80 -16.79 -20.46
N VAL A 152 -9.56 -15.50 -20.65
CA VAL A 152 -9.00 -14.98 -21.91
C VAL A 152 -7.53 -15.36 -21.97
N LYS A 153 -7.19 -16.32 -22.84
CA LYS A 153 -5.80 -16.71 -23.10
C LYS A 153 -5.23 -15.77 -24.17
N PRO A 154 -4.26 -14.90 -23.84
CA PRO A 154 -3.62 -14.08 -24.86
C PRO A 154 -2.84 -14.96 -25.84
N PRO A 155 -2.71 -14.55 -27.12
CA PRO A 155 -2.04 -15.32 -28.17
C PRO A 155 -0.54 -15.55 -27.89
N SER A 156 0.06 -14.71 -27.03
CA SER A 156 1.40 -14.92 -26.50
C SER A 156 1.45 -14.54 -25.02
N LEU A 157 2.28 -15.25 -24.28
CA LEU A 157 2.57 -14.91 -22.88
C LEU A 157 3.37 -13.60 -22.82
N LYS A 158 3.33 -12.93 -21.65
CA LYS A 158 4.21 -11.79 -21.38
C LYS A 158 5.66 -12.17 -21.70
N GLY A 159 6.38 -11.28 -22.39
CA GLY A 159 7.76 -11.52 -22.80
C GLY A 159 8.68 -11.92 -21.64
N ASN A 160 9.70 -12.71 -21.95
CA ASN A 160 10.61 -13.34 -20.97
C ASN A 160 11.25 -12.34 -19.99
N GLU A 161 11.55 -11.11 -20.44
CA GLU A 161 12.08 -10.03 -19.59
C GLU A 161 11.17 -9.74 -18.39
N LYS A 162 9.87 -9.56 -18.61
CA LYS A 162 8.89 -9.30 -17.54
C LYS A 162 8.64 -10.51 -16.64
N LEU A 163 8.96 -11.71 -17.10
CA LEU A 163 8.87 -12.92 -16.29
C LEU A 163 10.11 -13.07 -15.39
N LEU A 164 11.28 -12.67 -15.88
CA LEU A 164 12.52 -12.64 -15.09
C LEU A 164 12.43 -11.65 -13.92
N GLU A 165 11.83 -10.48 -14.12
CA GLU A 165 11.58 -9.48 -13.06
C GLU A 165 10.75 -10.03 -11.89
N LYS A 166 9.96 -11.10 -12.10
CA LYS A 166 9.17 -11.75 -11.05
C LYS A 166 9.96 -12.81 -10.28
N ILE A 167 11.11 -13.23 -10.80
CA ILE A 167 11.96 -14.27 -10.22
C ILE A 167 13.13 -13.63 -9.46
N GLN A 168 13.75 -12.61 -10.08
CA GLN A 168 14.90 -11.87 -9.56
C GLN A 168 14.53 -10.82 -8.52
#